data_AF-A0A348TS55-F1
#
_entry.id   AF-A0A348TS55-F1
#
_cell.length_a   1.000
_cell.length_b   1.000
_cell.length_c   1.000
_cell.angle_alpha   90.00
_cell.angle_beta   90.00
_cell.angle_gamma   90.00
#
_symmetry.space_group_name_H-M   'P 1'
#
loop_
_entity.id
_entity.type
_entity.pdbx_description
1 polymer ?
#
loop_
_entity_poly.entity_id
_entity_poly.type
_entity_poly.pdbx_seq_one_letter_code
_entity_poly.pdbx_strand_id
1 'polypeptide(L)'
;MAKKRIVANQNFNFYFNKAWQYVNKNGEKSYDAIVNFEQAIKRNPTNGGPYSDLGNCYRGGFQCFSKAKYNYSKAIELGYTEGFVYYNRAICYYELKQFELMNKDLTMAKNRGWNSDPYNLSGKMNK
;
A
#
# COMPACT_ATOMS: atom_id res chain seq x y z
N MET A 1 0.37 -20.86 -24.82
CA MET A 1 0.72 -19.80 -23.84
C MET A 1 -0.48 -19.26 -23.04
N ALA A 2 -1.72 -19.28 -23.56
CA ALA A 2 -2.90 -18.75 -22.85
C ALA A 2 -3.31 -19.49 -21.55
N LYS A 3 -3.27 -20.83 -21.51
CA LYS A 3 -3.67 -21.60 -20.30
C LYS A 3 -2.82 -21.30 -19.07
N LYS A 4 -1.50 -21.12 -19.22
CA LYS A 4 -0.60 -20.74 -18.11
C LYS A 4 -0.93 -19.35 -17.55
N ARG A 5 -1.30 -18.40 -18.41
CA ARG A 5 -1.71 -17.04 -18.02
C ARG A 5 -3.06 -17.05 -17.28
N ILE A 6 -4.01 -17.88 -17.71
CA ILE A 6 -5.32 -18.05 -17.05
C ILE A 6 -5.15 -18.65 -15.65
N VAL A 7 -4.37 -19.74 -15.51
CA VAL A 7 -4.12 -20.38 -14.21
C VAL A 7 -3.34 -19.46 -13.26
N ALA A 8 -2.34 -18.72 -13.77
CA ALA A 8 -1.62 -17.72 -12.97
C ALA A 8 -2.55 -16.62 -12.47
N ASN A 9 -3.51 -16.17 -13.29
CA ASN A 9 -4.49 -15.14 -12.92
C ASN A 9 -5.55 -15.67 -11.93
N GLN A 10 -6.00 -16.91 -12.08
CA GLN A 10 -6.89 -17.56 -11.10
C GLN A 10 -6.21 -17.73 -9.74
N ASN A 11 -4.94 -18.15 -9.74
CA ASN A 11 -4.15 -18.27 -8.51
C ASN A 11 -3.87 -16.90 -7.87
N PHE A 12 -3.63 -15.86 -8.69
CA PHE A 12 -3.52 -14.48 -8.20
C PHE A 12 -4.79 -14.04 -7.46
N ASN A 13 -5.95 -14.12 -8.13
CA ASN A 13 -7.23 -13.68 -7.55
C ASN A 13 -7.58 -14.47 -6.28
N PHE A 14 -7.26 -15.76 -6.23
CA PHE A 14 -7.45 -16.57 -5.03
C PHE A 14 -6.71 -15.98 -3.81
N TYR A 15 -5.40 -15.76 -3.94
CA TYR A 15 -4.61 -15.20 -2.84
C TYR A 15 -4.99 -13.76 -2.52
N PHE A 16 -5.24 -12.93 -3.54
CA PHE A 16 -5.64 -11.54 -3.35
C PHE A 16 -6.98 -11.43 -2.59
N ASN A 17 -7.99 -12.21 -2.99
CA ASN A 17 -9.28 -12.23 -2.31
C ASN A 17 -9.16 -12.79 -0.89
N LYS A 18 -8.33 -13.82 -0.68
CA LYS A 18 -8.09 -14.40 0.64
C LYS A 18 -7.41 -13.40 1.57
N ALA A 19 -6.46 -12.60 1.07
CA ALA A 19 -5.84 -11.53 1.84
C ALA A 19 -6.88 -10.52 2.33
N TRP A 20 -7.76 -10.05 1.44
CA TRP A 20 -8.86 -9.14 1.79
C TRP A 20 -9.85 -9.74 2.78
N GLN A 21 -10.15 -11.04 2.71
CA GLN A 21 -10.97 -11.70 3.73
C GLN A 21 -10.32 -11.62 5.13
N TYR A 22 -9.00 -11.83 5.21
CA TYR A 22 -8.28 -11.69 6.47
C TYR A 22 -8.21 -10.24 6.97
N VAL A 23 -8.08 -9.26 6.07
CA VAL A 23 -8.18 -7.84 6.43
C VAL A 23 -9.57 -7.52 6.96
N ASN A 24 -10.64 -7.99 6.32
CA ASN A 24 -12.01 -7.73 6.78
C ASN A 24 -12.31 -8.40 8.13
N LYS A 25 -11.71 -9.56 8.39
CA LYS A 25 -11.91 -10.30 9.65
C LYS A 25 -11.08 -9.74 10.81
N ASN A 26 -9.81 -9.40 10.56
CA ASN A 26 -8.81 -9.14 11.59
C ASN A 26 -8.19 -7.73 11.50
N GLY A 27 -8.62 -6.91 10.54
CA GLY A 27 -8.02 -5.61 10.23
C GLY A 27 -6.64 -5.70 9.58
N GLU A 28 -5.97 -4.54 9.48
CA GLU A 28 -4.64 -4.39 8.89
C GLU A 28 -3.53 -5.15 9.68
N LYS A 29 -3.80 -5.59 10.92
CA LYS A 29 -2.89 -6.36 11.80
C LYS A 29 -2.76 -7.85 11.47
N SER A 30 -3.39 -8.30 10.39
CA SER A 30 -3.43 -9.71 10.05
C SER A 30 -2.15 -10.20 9.35
N TYR A 31 -1.38 -11.06 10.01
CA TYR A 31 -0.25 -11.76 9.37
C TYR A 31 -0.70 -12.61 8.19
N ASP A 32 -1.87 -13.24 8.29
CA ASP A 32 -2.43 -14.03 7.19
C ASP A 32 -2.72 -13.15 5.96
N ALA A 33 -3.15 -11.90 6.15
CA ALA A 33 -3.33 -10.97 5.03
C ALA A 33 -2.00 -10.69 4.33
N ILE A 34 -0.93 -10.43 5.08
CA ILE A 34 0.42 -10.23 4.53
C ILE A 34 0.85 -11.43 3.69
N VAL A 35 0.78 -12.63 4.26
CA VAL A 35 1.20 -13.86 3.57
C VAL A 35 0.43 -14.04 2.26
N ASN A 36 -0.87 -13.77 2.25
CA ASN A 36 -1.69 -13.91 1.05
C ASN A 36 -1.43 -12.78 0.02
N PHE A 37 -1.20 -11.53 0.44
CA PHE A 37 -0.77 -10.47 -0.48
C PHE A 37 0.59 -10.79 -1.11
N GLU A 38 1.55 -11.31 -0.35
CA GLU A 38 2.85 -11.76 -0.89
C GLU A 38 2.71 -12.89 -1.91
N GLN A 39 1.79 -13.84 -1.67
CA GLN A 39 1.52 -14.89 -2.66
C GLN A 39 0.85 -14.31 -3.92
N ALA A 40 -0.06 -13.36 -3.79
CA ALA A 40 -0.65 -12.67 -4.93
C ALA A 40 0.45 -11.95 -5.75
N ILE A 41 1.32 -11.19 -5.10
CA ILE A 41 2.48 -10.53 -5.73
C ILE A 41 3.37 -11.54 -6.47
N LYS A 42 3.68 -12.69 -5.87
CA LYS A 42 4.49 -13.74 -6.53
C LYS A 42 3.83 -14.29 -7.80
N ARG A 43 2.49 -14.28 -7.90
CA ARG A 43 1.76 -14.76 -9.08
C ARG A 43 1.58 -13.69 -10.15
N ASN A 44 1.47 -12.42 -9.76
CA ASN A 44 1.40 -11.29 -10.68
C ASN A 44 2.21 -10.10 -10.14
N PRO A 45 3.54 -10.09 -10.37
CA PRO A 45 4.43 -9.09 -9.77
C PRO A 45 4.29 -7.71 -10.40
N THR A 46 3.58 -7.59 -11.52
CA THR A 46 3.37 -6.33 -12.25
C THR A 46 2.08 -5.62 -11.85
N ASN A 47 1.26 -6.21 -10.98
CA ASN A 47 0.06 -5.55 -10.45
C ASN A 47 0.42 -4.74 -9.20
N GLY A 48 0.27 -3.42 -9.26
CA GLY A 48 0.59 -2.52 -8.15
C GLY A 48 -0.40 -2.53 -6.98
N GLY A 49 -1.65 -2.96 -7.18
CA GLY A 49 -2.68 -2.99 -6.14
C GLY A 49 -2.29 -3.80 -4.89
N PRO A 50 -1.88 -5.08 -5.04
CA PRO A 50 -1.39 -5.90 -3.93
C PRO A 50 -0.21 -5.31 -3.15
N TYR A 51 0.69 -4.56 -3.80
CA TYR A 51 1.77 -3.87 -3.10
C TYR A 51 1.21 -2.72 -2.24
N SER A 52 0.26 -1.94 -2.76
CA SER A 52 -0.40 -0.90 -1.96
C SER A 52 -1.09 -1.49 -0.72
N ASP A 53 -1.82 -2.59 -0.89
CA ASP A 53 -2.52 -3.26 0.20
C ASP A 53 -1.55 -3.86 1.23
N LEU A 54 -0.46 -4.46 0.76
CA LEU A 54 0.62 -4.93 1.64
C LEU A 54 1.27 -3.76 2.41
N GLY A 55 1.41 -2.60 1.77
CA GLY A 55 1.84 -1.35 2.41
C GLY A 55 0.91 -0.94 3.54
N ASN A 56 -0.41 -1.04 3.35
CA ASN A 56 -1.42 -0.74 4.37
C ASN A 56 -1.27 -1.66 5.59
N CYS A 57 -1.10 -2.97 5.38
CA CYS A 57 -0.84 -3.93 6.46
C CYS A 57 0.40 -3.54 7.27
N TYR A 58 1.53 -3.23 6.61
CA TYR A 58 2.74 -2.84 7.32
C TYR A 58 2.61 -1.50 8.05
N ARG A 59 1.92 -0.50 7.47
CA ARG A 59 1.73 0.82 8.06
C ARG A 59 0.82 0.76 9.29
N GLY A 60 -0.42 0.33 9.11
CA GLY A 60 -1.44 0.38 10.16
C GLY A 60 -1.42 -0.84 11.09
N GLY A 61 -1.03 -2.00 10.57
CA GLY A 61 -0.97 -3.23 11.36
C GLY A 61 0.27 -3.31 12.24
N PHE A 62 1.44 -3.06 11.65
CA PHE A 62 2.73 -3.38 12.27
C PHE A 62 3.64 -2.17 12.49
N GLN A 63 3.19 -0.96 12.13
CA GLN A 63 3.97 0.28 12.22
C GLN A 63 5.38 0.15 11.61
N CYS A 64 5.52 -0.72 10.61
CA CYS A 64 6.76 -1.00 9.91
C CYS A 64 6.92 -0.02 8.73
N PHE A 65 7.11 1.26 9.04
CA PHE A 65 7.05 2.34 8.05
C PHE A 65 8.05 2.20 6.89
N SER A 66 9.23 1.64 7.12
CA SER A 66 10.20 1.35 6.05
C SER A 66 9.69 0.31 5.05
N LYS A 67 9.05 -0.77 5.53
CA LYS A 67 8.44 -1.80 4.68
C LYS A 67 7.20 -1.27 3.97
N ALA A 68 6.38 -0.50 4.67
CA ALA A 68 5.20 0.14 4.08
C ALA A 68 5.60 1.09 2.94
N LYS A 69 6.56 1.99 3.19
CA LYS A 69 7.12 2.90 2.18
C LYS A 69 7.60 2.15 0.93
N TYR A 70 8.38 1.08 1.12
CA TYR A 70 8.89 0.27 0.01
C TYR A 70 7.75 -0.24 -0.88
N ASN A 71 6.73 -0.81 -0.25
CA ASN A 71 5.58 -1.38 -0.96
C ASN A 71 4.74 -0.32 -1.69
N TYR A 72 4.49 0.84 -1.07
CA TYR A 72 3.84 1.94 -1.77
C TYR A 72 4.66 2.46 -2.96
N SER A 73 5.98 2.56 -2.81
CA SER A 73 6.85 2.95 -3.92
C SER A 73 6.80 1.95 -5.08
N LYS A 74 6.77 0.64 -4.77
CA LYS A 74 6.59 -0.39 -5.80
C LYS A 74 5.22 -0.32 -6.47
N ALA A 75 4.15 -0.07 -5.72
CA ALA A 75 2.82 0.15 -6.28
C ALA A 75 2.81 1.30 -7.30
N ILE A 76 3.42 2.44 -6.93
CA ILE A 76 3.54 3.64 -7.77
C ILE A 76 4.40 3.37 -9.02
N GLU A 77 5.54 2.68 -8.87
CA GLU A 77 6.41 2.27 -9.98
C GLU A 77 5.68 1.39 -11.01
N LEU A 78 4.75 0.56 -10.53
CA LEU A 78 3.89 -0.30 -11.36
C LEU A 78 2.64 0.40 -11.91
N GLY A 79 2.51 1.72 -11.73
CA GLY A 79 1.41 2.51 -12.27
C GLY A 79 0.17 2.61 -11.37
N TYR A 80 0.17 1.97 -10.20
CA TYR A 80 -0.90 2.11 -9.21
C TYR A 80 -0.72 3.42 -8.43
N THR A 81 -1.30 4.48 -8.99
CA THR A 81 -1.00 5.87 -8.61
C THR A 81 -2.23 6.59 -8.05
N GLU A 82 -3.06 5.86 -7.33
CA GLU A 82 -4.21 6.42 -6.61
C GLU A 82 -3.76 7.41 -5.53
N GLY A 83 -4.55 8.48 -5.30
CA GLY A 83 -4.14 9.54 -4.37
C GLY A 83 -3.90 9.05 -2.94
N PHE A 84 -4.66 8.06 -2.47
CA PHE A 84 -4.47 7.48 -1.15
C PHE A 84 -3.13 6.75 -0.98
N VAL A 85 -2.55 6.24 -2.07
CA VAL A 85 -1.25 5.54 -2.05
C VAL A 85 -0.14 6.53 -1.73
N TYR A 86 -0.16 7.70 -2.38
CA TYR A 86 0.75 8.80 -2.07
C TYR A 86 0.54 9.30 -0.64
N TYR A 87 -0.71 9.50 -0.22
CA TYR A 87 -1.00 9.92 1.16
C TYR A 87 -0.45 8.94 2.20
N ASN A 88 -0.67 7.64 2.01
CA ASN A 88 -0.17 6.63 2.94
C ASN A 88 1.36 6.53 2.95
N ARG A 89 2.02 6.75 1.80
CA ARG A 89 3.48 6.86 1.74
C ARG A 89 3.97 8.15 2.39
N ALA A 90 3.23 9.26 2.31
CA ALA A 90 3.51 10.50 3.04
C ALA A 90 3.49 10.29 4.56
N ILE A 91 2.54 9.52 5.07
CA ILE A 91 2.52 9.10 6.50
C ILE A 91 3.80 8.33 6.83
N CYS A 92 4.22 7.39 5.99
CA CYS A 92 5.46 6.65 6.22
C CYS A 92 6.68 7.60 6.22
N TYR A 93 6.72 8.59 5.33
CA TYR A 93 7.78 9.60 5.32
C TYR A 93 7.77 10.48 6.57
N TYR A 94 6.61 10.87 7.06
CA TYR A 94 6.45 11.60 8.32
C TYR A 94 7.08 10.83 9.49
N GLU A 95 6.70 9.56 9.66
CA GLU A 95 7.17 8.71 10.76
C GLU A 95 8.68 8.42 10.65
N LEU A 96 9.22 8.42 9.43
CA LEU A 96 10.65 8.29 9.16
C LEU A 96 11.41 9.63 9.17
N LYS A 97 10.75 10.74 9.55
CA LYS A 97 11.30 12.11 9.59
C LYS A 97 11.82 12.63 8.24
N GLN A 98 11.25 12.16 7.15
CA GLN A 98 11.59 12.54 5.77
C GLN A 98 10.63 13.61 5.23
N PHE A 99 10.63 14.78 5.85
CA PHE A 99 9.59 15.80 5.68
C PHE A 99 9.47 16.37 4.25
N GLU A 100 10.58 16.51 3.53
CA GLU A 100 10.54 16.99 2.15
C GLU A 100 9.80 16.01 1.23
N LEU A 101 10.05 14.70 1.39
CA LEU A 101 9.37 13.65 0.63
C LEU A 101 7.90 13.52 1.02
N MET A 102 7.59 13.70 2.30
CA MET A 102 6.22 13.78 2.80
C MET A 102 5.43 14.91 2.10
N ASN A 103 5.95 16.14 2.05
CA ASN A 103 5.27 17.26 1.41
C ASN A 103 5.05 17.05 -0.10
N LYS A 104 6.05 16.46 -0.77
CA LYS A 104 5.94 16.06 -2.18
C LYS A 104 4.78 15.08 -2.38
N ASP A 105 4.70 14.04 -1.55
CA ASP A 105 3.64 13.04 -1.65
C ASP A 105 2.25 13.58 -1.27
N LEU A 106 2.14 14.49 -0.29
CA LEU A 106 0.86 15.14 0.02
C LEU A 106 0.34 15.98 -1.15
N THR A 107 1.24 16.65 -1.86
CA THR A 107 0.89 17.39 -3.08
C THR A 107 0.43 16.44 -4.18
N MET A 108 1.15 15.32 -4.37
CA MET A 108 0.73 14.29 -5.33
C MET A 108 -0.63 13.68 -4.97
N ALA A 109 -0.87 13.37 -3.70
CA ALA A 109 -2.15 12.84 -3.22
C ALA A 109 -3.30 13.79 -3.57
N LYS A 110 -3.14 15.09 -3.26
CA LYS A 110 -4.12 16.13 -3.60
C LYS A 110 -4.37 16.23 -5.10
N ASN A 111 -3.32 16.23 -5.91
CA ASN A 111 -3.43 16.27 -7.37
C ASN A 111 -4.16 15.05 -7.95
N ARG A 112 -4.22 13.94 -7.20
CA ARG A 112 -4.95 12.71 -7.55
C ARG A 112 -6.32 12.61 -6.88
N GLY A 113 -6.87 13.74 -6.43
CA GLY A 113 -8.21 13.81 -5.86
C GLY A 113 -8.33 13.30 -4.43
N TRP A 114 -7.21 12.98 -3.77
CA TRP A 114 -7.24 12.61 -2.36
C TRP A 114 -7.22 13.87 -1.49
N ASN A 115 -8.43 14.32 -1.15
CA ASN A 115 -8.66 15.46 -0.26
C ASN A 115 -8.55 15.03 1.22
N SER A 116 -7.37 14.56 1.63
CA SER A 116 -7.03 14.49 3.05
C SER A 116 -6.42 15.83 3.47
N ASP A 117 -6.87 16.38 4.58
CA ASP A 117 -6.30 17.61 5.13
C ASP A 117 -4.80 17.40 5.45
N PRO A 118 -3.86 17.96 4.68
CA PRO A 118 -2.42 17.81 4.92
C PRO A 118 -2.05 18.29 6.33
N TYR A 119 -2.84 19.26 6.84
CA TYR A 119 -2.63 19.88 8.13
C TYR A 119 -2.95 18.97 9.32
N ASN A 120 -3.65 17.85 9.12
CA ASN A 120 -3.84 16.88 10.20
C ASN A 120 -2.57 16.06 10.46
N LEU A 121 -1.70 15.89 9.45
CA LEU A 121 -0.37 15.31 9.61
C LEU A 121 0.68 16.37 9.95
N SER A 122 0.61 17.57 9.34
CA SER A 122 1.53 18.66 9.66
C SER A 122 1.29 19.25 11.05
N GLY A 123 0.05 19.23 11.56
CA GLY A 123 -0.31 19.65 12.92
C GLY A 123 0.27 18.74 14.02
N LYS A 124 0.59 17.47 13.69
CA LYS A 124 1.39 16.61 14.59
C LYS A 124 2.87 16.98 14.63
N MET A 125 3.39 17.75 13.66
CA MET A 125 4.79 18.22 13.67
C MET A 125 5.04 19.32 14.72
N ASN A 126 3.98 20.01 15.17
CA ASN A 126 4.06 21.17 16.07
C ASN A 126 3.84 20.82 17.55
N LYS A 127 3.96 19.55 17.94
CA LYS A 127 3.96 19.07 19.33
C LYS A 127 5.20 18.24 19.60
#